data_AF-A0A7V9VWF9-F1
#
_entry.id   AF-A0A7V9VWF9-F1
#
_cell.length_a   1.000
_cell.length_b   1.000
_cell.length_c   1.000
_cell.angle_alpha   90.00
_cell.angle_beta   90.00
_cell.angle_gamma   90.00
#
_symmetry.space_group_name_H-M   'P 1'
#
loop_
_entity.id
_entity.type
_entity.pdbx_description
1 polymer ?
#
loop_
_entity_poly.entity_id
_entity_poly.type
_entity_poly.pdbx_seq_one_letter_code
_entity_poly.pdbx_strand_id
1 'polypeptide(L)'
;MAVTENTAQATILTETPNENFFSSGMRSRVDRWMDTLWAGGVNNPMDSIEQLSYLLFLRLLSERDEQYSVIQRDYKPIFRDEWARYAWGNFVTLTSDELFDSLRGAIEKLHELPGLSQTGRELFRNANLKIYDRPTLKSVITGIHSIDLSGRDGRDLKGDMYEYLLSKLSQSGTNGQFRTPRHIVDLIVRMVDPRPNQRVIDPACGTGGFLVKAYNHILREHTRPADLERGDLDGGLLSASQWTFLEEHAFTGYDNDANMVKLAIMNLYLHQLEKARIGYFNPLTMTKGSQYPGQRYDVILANPPFAGKIESE
;
A
#
# COMPACT_ATOMS: atom_id res chain seq x y z
N MET A 1 29.82 45.65 -31.53
CA MET A 1 28.99 44.43 -31.55
C MET A 1 29.32 43.64 -30.30
N ALA A 2 28.51 43.78 -29.26
CA ALA A 2 28.63 42.99 -28.04
C ALA A 2 27.67 41.79 -28.18
N VAL A 3 28.21 40.59 -28.08
CA VAL A 3 27.43 39.34 -28.02
C VAL A 3 27.09 39.13 -26.55
N THR A 4 25.81 39.26 -26.21
CA THR A 4 25.29 38.97 -24.88
C THR A 4 25.02 37.47 -24.74
N GLU A 5 25.79 36.79 -23.90
CA GLU A 5 25.50 35.44 -23.41
C GLU A 5 24.27 35.47 -22.50
N ASN A 6 23.23 34.75 -22.90
CA ASN A 6 22.04 34.55 -22.09
C ASN A 6 22.21 33.26 -21.29
N THR A 7 22.68 33.37 -20.05
CA THR A 7 22.72 32.26 -19.09
C THR A 7 21.33 32.11 -18.46
N ALA A 8 20.51 31.23 -19.02
CA ALA A 8 19.28 30.79 -18.37
C ALA A 8 19.66 29.91 -17.17
N GLN A 9 19.50 30.46 -15.96
CA GLN A 9 19.51 29.66 -14.73
C GLN A 9 18.32 28.71 -14.76
N ALA A 10 18.59 27.41 -14.92
CA ALA A 10 17.62 26.37 -14.64
C ALA A 10 17.37 26.34 -13.13
N THR A 11 16.26 26.92 -12.68
CA THR A 11 15.75 26.76 -11.32
C THR A 11 15.39 25.29 -11.13
N ILE A 12 16.28 24.53 -10.49
CA ILE A 12 15.97 23.19 -9.99
C ILE A 12 14.98 23.40 -8.84
N LEU A 13 13.70 23.21 -9.11
CA LEU A 13 12.66 23.13 -8.08
C LEU A 13 12.89 21.85 -7.27
N THR A 14 13.65 21.96 -6.18
CA THR A 14 13.74 20.95 -5.13
C THR A 14 12.55 21.09 -4.18
N GLU A 15 11.34 20.77 -4.63
CA GLU A 15 10.24 20.53 -3.69
C GLU A 15 10.30 19.06 -3.27
N THR A 16 10.61 18.82 -1.99
CA THR A 16 10.66 17.48 -1.44
C THR A 16 9.23 16.97 -1.18
N PRO A 17 8.90 15.71 -1.49
CA PRO A 17 7.54 15.17 -1.35
C PRO A 17 6.95 15.21 0.07
N ASN A 18 7.76 15.50 1.08
CA ASN A 18 7.40 15.35 2.49
C ASN A 18 6.71 16.57 3.12
N GLU A 19 6.84 17.81 2.64
CA GLU A 19 6.45 18.97 3.46
C GLU A 19 4.94 19.06 3.78
N ASN A 20 4.07 18.52 2.92
CA ASN A 20 2.61 18.62 3.09
C ASN A 20 1.95 17.49 3.89
N PHE A 21 2.54 16.29 3.95
CA PHE A 21 2.12 15.28 4.93
C PHE A 21 2.30 15.80 6.37
N PHE A 22 3.39 16.55 6.58
CA PHE A 22 3.70 17.13 7.88
C PHE A 22 2.80 18.33 8.21
N SER A 23 2.34 19.08 7.21
CA SER A 23 1.42 20.22 7.40
C SER A 23 -0.05 19.81 7.59
N SER A 24 -0.48 18.67 7.02
CA SER A 24 -1.86 18.15 7.11
C SER A 24 -2.31 17.69 8.51
N GLY A 25 -1.39 17.57 9.46
CA GLY A 25 -1.63 16.98 10.77
C GLY A 25 -1.83 15.45 10.75
N MET A 26 -1.76 14.80 9.57
CA MET A 26 -1.94 13.35 9.43
C MET A 26 -0.91 12.57 10.24
N ARG A 27 0.34 13.05 10.25
CA ARG A 27 1.41 12.53 11.11
C ARG A 27 0.97 12.37 12.57
N SER A 28 0.42 13.44 13.14
CA SER A 28 0.00 13.48 14.54
C SER A 28 -1.19 12.55 14.80
N ARG A 29 -2.05 12.35 13.81
CA ARG A 29 -3.18 11.40 13.91
C ARG A 29 -2.68 9.95 13.92
N VAL A 30 -1.75 9.62 13.03
CA VAL A 30 -1.10 8.30 12.99
C VAL A 30 -0.38 8.01 14.30
N ASP A 31 0.43 8.96 14.79
CA ASP A 31 1.14 8.81 16.06
C ASP A 31 0.13 8.56 17.20
N ARG A 32 -0.97 9.33 17.24
CA ARG A 32 -2.04 9.13 18.23
C ARG A 32 -2.70 7.75 18.14
N TRP A 33 -2.98 7.22 16.95
CA TRP A 33 -3.57 5.89 16.84
C TRP A 33 -2.61 4.81 17.35
N MET A 34 -1.33 4.92 17.03
CA MET A 34 -0.29 4.02 17.54
C MET A 34 -0.20 4.10 19.07
N ASP A 35 -0.22 5.30 19.65
CA ASP A 35 -0.19 5.51 21.10
C ASP A 35 -1.45 4.93 21.78
N THR A 36 -2.63 5.12 21.17
CA THR A 36 -3.89 4.54 21.64
C THR A 36 -3.82 3.01 21.63
N LEU A 37 -3.32 2.41 20.55
CA LEU A 37 -3.15 0.95 20.43
C LEU A 37 -2.18 0.40 21.48
N TRP A 38 -1.07 1.09 21.70
CA TRP A 38 -0.11 0.76 22.74
C TRP A 38 -0.76 0.80 24.13
N ALA A 39 -1.46 1.89 24.47
CA ALA A 39 -2.16 2.02 25.74
C ALA A 39 -3.24 0.94 25.94
N GLY A 40 -3.86 0.48 24.85
CA GLY A 40 -4.84 -0.61 24.83
C GLY A 40 -4.25 -2.03 24.82
N GLY A 41 -2.92 -2.17 24.91
CA GLY A 41 -2.24 -3.46 25.04
C GLY A 41 -1.69 -4.07 23.75
N VAL A 42 -1.78 -3.37 22.61
CA VAL A 42 -1.16 -3.80 21.33
C VAL A 42 0.30 -3.33 21.29
N ASN A 43 1.13 -3.92 22.15
CA ASN A 43 2.48 -3.43 22.44
C ASN A 43 3.56 -3.83 21.41
N ASN A 44 3.17 -4.45 20.29
CA ASN A 44 4.08 -4.75 19.19
C ASN A 44 3.79 -3.78 18.02
N PRO A 45 4.77 -2.97 17.57
CA PRO A 45 4.59 -2.06 16.44
C PRO A 45 4.12 -2.75 15.16
N MET A 46 4.58 -3.98 14.91
CA MET A 46 4.11 -4.78 13.76
C MET A 46 2.63 -5.10 13.85
N ASP A 47 2.17 -5.52 15.03
CA ASP A 47 0.75 -5.79 15.26
C ASP A 47 -0.07 -4.52 15.12
N SER A 48 0.40 -3.39 15.68
CA SER A 48 -0.30 -2.11 15.55
C SER A 48 -0.49 -1.71 14.08
N ILE A 49 0.56 -1.82 13.26
CA ILE A 49 0.48 -1.48 11.84
C ILE A 49 -0.38 -2.48 11.08
N GLU A 50 -0.29 -3.77 11.37
CA GLU A 50 -1.16 -4.78 10.78
C GLU A 50 -2.64 -4.46 11.07
N GLN A 51 -2.99 -4.18 12.32
CA GLN A 51 -4.37 -3.90 12.71
C GLN A 51 -4.88 -2.59 12.09
N LEU A 52 -4.07 -1.52 12.07
CA LEU A 52 -4.41 -0.28 11.35
C LEU A 52 -4.58 -0.54 9.85
N SER A 53 -3.75 -1.39 9.27
CA SER A 53 -3.84 -1.78 7.87
C SER A 53 -5.17 -2.47 7.56
N TYR A 54 -5.61 -3.42 8.40
CA TYR A 54 -6.90 -4.08 8.23
C TYR A 54 -8.08 -3.11 8.31
N LEU A 55 -8.05 -2.18 9.27
CA LEU A 55 -9.09 -1.17 9.42
C LEU A 55 -9.15 -0.22 8.22
N LEU A 56 -8.00 0.26 7.75
CA LEU A 56 -7.90 1.11 6.57
C LEU A 56 -8.37 0.39 5.31
N PHE A 57 -7.98 -0.86 5.14
CA PHE A 57 -8.43 -1.68 4.01
C PHE A 57 -9.94 -1.85 4.00
N LEU A 58 -10.52 -2.26 5.14
CA LEU A 58 -11.97 -2.42 5.28
C LEU A 58 -12.71 -1.13 4.95
N ARG A 59 -12.24 0.01 5.48
CA ARG A 59 -12.80 1.32 5.19
C ARG A 59 -12.78 1.63 3.70
N LEU A 60 -11.60 1.56 3.08
CA LEU A 60 -11.41 1.92 1.67
C LEU A 60 -12.17 0.99 0.74
N LEU A 61 -12.23 -0.30 1.08
CA LEU A 61 -13.00 -1.27 0.32
C LEU A 61 -14.49 -0.96 0.37
N SER A 62 -15.04 -0.62 1.55
CA SER A 62 -16.45 -0.22 1.69
C SER A 62 -16.76 1.09 0.98
N GLU A 63 -15.93 2.13 1.14
CA GLU A 63 -16.13 3.41 0.46
C GLU A 63 -16.13 3.23 -1.06
N ARG A 64 -15.25 2.37 -1.59
CA ARG A 64 -15.21 2.07 -3.03
C ARG A 64 -16.44 1.29 -3.50
N ASP A 65 -16.89 0.30 -2.72
CA ASP A 65 -18.11 -0.47 -3.01
C ASP A 65 -19.33 0.46 -3.10
N GLU A 66 -19.45 1.39 -2.16
CA GLU A 66 -20.50 2.42 -2.15
C GLU A 66 -20.41 3.35 -3.36
N GLN A 67 -19.21 3.86 -3.69
CA GLN A 67 -19.00 4.72 -4.85
C GLN A 67 -19.37 4.02 -6.17
N TYR A 68 -18.95 2.76 -6.35
CA TYR A 68 -19.28 1.99 -7.55
C TYR A 68 -20.77 1.69 -7.64
N SER A 69 -21.43 1.44 -6.52
CA SER A 69 -22.89 1.25 -6.47
C SER A 69 -23.68 2.48 -6.93
N VAL A 70 -23.13 3.68 -6.76
CA VAL A 70 -23.74 4.94 -7.21
C VAL A 70 -23.44 5.23 -8.67
N ILE A 71 -22.20 4.99 -9.12
CA ILE A 71 -21.70 5.42 -10.43
C ILE A 71 -21.99 4.40 -11.53
N GLN A 72 -21.92 3.10 -11.21
CA GLN A 72 -21.98 2.03 -12.21
C GLN A 72 -23.34 1.33 -12.17
N ARG A 73 -24.10 1.42 -13.28
CA ARG A 73 -25.47 0.91 -13.37
C ARG A 73 -25.63 -0.59 -13.11
N ASP A 74 -24.65 -1.39 -13.55
CA ASP A 74 -24.70 -2.86 -13.48
C ASP A 74 -23.76 -3.44 -12.40
N TYR A 75 -23.24 -2.59 -11.51
CA TYR A 75 -22.37 -3.03 -10.44
C TYR A 75 -23.14 -3.79 -9.36
N LYS A 76 -22.55 -4.88 -8.89
CA LYS A 76 -23.09 -5.67 -7.78
C LYS A 76 -22.24 -5.40 -6.54
N PRO A 77 -22.81 -4.78 -5.49
CA PRO A 77 -22.07 -4.51 -4.28
C PRO A 77 -21.48 -5.78 -3.68
N ILE A 78 -20.28 -5.70 -3.12
CA ILE A 78 -19.64 -6.82 -2.43
C ILE A 78 -20.12 -6.91 -0.98
N PHE A 79 -20.44 -5.79 -0.32
CA PHE A 79 -21.02 -5.79 1.03
C PHE A 79 -22.54 -5.90 0.99
N ARG A 80 -23.04 -7.09 0.67
CA ARG A 80 -24.48 -7.43 0.62
C ARG A 80 -24.79 -8.73 1.35
N ASP A 81 -26.08 -9.00 1.55
CA ASP A 81 -26.56 -10.22 2.24
C ASP A 81 -25.88 -10.38 3.62
N GLU A 82 -25.26 -11.53 3.88
CA GLU A 82 -24.52 -11.78 5.14
C GLU A 82 -23.30 -10.85 5.34
N TRP A 83 -22.76 -10.29 4.25
CA TRP A 83 -21.60 -9.37 4.28
C TRP A 83 -21.99 -7.92 4.52
N ALA A 84 -23.28 -7.57 4.38
CA ALA A 84 -23.75 -6.20 4.57
C ALA A 84 -23.36 -5.64 5.95
N ARG A 85 -23.37 -6.50 6.98
CA ARG A 85 -23.00 -6.14 8.36
C ARG A 85 -21.54 -5.71 8.53
N TYR A 86 -20.67 -6.06 7.58
CA TYR A 86 -19.25 -5.74 7.60
C TYR A 86 -18.86 -4.51 6.79
N ALA A 87 -19.84 -3.81 6.19
CA ALA A 87 -19.60 -2.49 5.60
C ALA A 87 -19.14 -1.50 6.68
N TRP A 88 -18.15 -0.67 6.35
CA TRP A 88 -17.50 0.24 7.29
C TRP A 88 -18.46 1.12 8.10
N GLY A 89 -19.50 1.64 7.43
CA GLY A 89 -20.51 2.49 8.08
C GLY A 89 -21.18 1.86 9.30
N ASN A 90 -21.31 0.52 9.35
CA ASN A 90 -21.89 -0.18 10.48
C ASN A 90 -20.96 -0.16 11.72
N PHE A 91 -19.65 -0.32 11.55
CA PHE A 91 -18.73 -0.31 12.69
C PHE A 91 -18.74 1.02 13.44
N VAL A 92 -18.99 2.12 12.73
CA VAL A 92 -19.03 3.46 13.32
C VAL A 92 -20.23 3.62 14.26
N THR A 93 -21.34 2.94 14.00
CA THR A 93 -22.57 3.03 14.81
C THR A 93 -22.57 2.05 15.99
N LEU A 94 -21.86 0.92 15.88
CA LEU A 94 -21.77 -0.11 16.93
C LEU A 94 -20.91 0.34 18.12
N THR A 95 -21.11 -0.32 19.28
CA THR A 95 -20.35 -0.05 20.52
C THR A 95 -19.97 -1.34 21.25
N SER A 96 -18.99 -1.25 22.15
CA SER A 96 -18.55 -2.32 23.06
C SER A 96 -18.40 -3.69 22.38
N ASP A 97 -19.12 -4.71 22.85
CA ASP A 97 -19.00 -6.10 22.38
C ASP A 97 -19.58 -6.30 20.98
N GLU A 98 -20.65 -5.59 20.62
CA GLU A 98 -21.22 -5.67 19.26
C GLU A 98 -20.22 -5.20 18.21
N LEU A 99 -19.50 -4.11 18.51
CA LEU A 99 -18.43 -3.61 17.66
C LEU A 99 -17.28 -4.62 17.56
N PHE A 100 -16.85 -5.15 18.70
CA PHE A 100 -15.77 -6.13 18.76
C PHE A 100 -16.09 -7.39 17.96
N ASP A 101 -17.26 -7.99 18.19
CA ASP A 101 -17.69 -9.22 17.53
C ASP A 101 -17.90 -9.03 16.02
N SER A 102 -18.48 -7.88 15.63
CA SER A 102 -18.67 -7.56 14.21
C SER A 102 -17.33 -7.38 13.50
N LEU A 103 -16.40 -6.61 14.07
CA LEU A 103 -15.10 -6.38 13.44
C LEU A 103 -14.24 -7.65 13.43
N ARG A 104 -14.23 -8.41 14.53
CA ARG A 104 -13.54 -9.71 14.58
C ARG A 104 -14.05 -10.63 13.48
N GLY A 105 -15.38 -10.74 13.34
CA GLY A 105 -16.02 -11.51 12.28
C GLY A 105 -15.62 -11.02 10.88
N ALA A 106 -15.51 -9.71 10.68
CA ALA A 106 -15.04 -9.14 9.43
C ALA A 106 -13.59 -9.55 9.14
N ILE A 107 -12.66 -9.26 10.05
CA ILE A 107 -11.22 -9.52 9.86
C ILE A 107 -10.93 -11.01 9.64
N GLU A 108 -11.54 -11.89 10.44
CA GLU A 108 -11.27 -13.33 10.36
C GLU A 108 -11.87 -13.97 9.10
N LYS A 109 -12.95 -13.41 8.53
CA LYS A 109 -13.66 -13.99 7.38
C LYS A 109 -13.46 -13.25 6.07
N LEU A 110 -12.90 -12.04 6.05
CA LEU A 110 -12.90 -11.20 4.84
C LEU A 110 -12.26 -11.88 3.62
N HIS A 111 -11.32 -12.81 3.83
CA HIS A 111 -10.72 -13.61 2.76
C HIS A 111 -11.73 -14.47 1.97
N GLU A 112 -12.93 -14.70 2.50
CA GLU A 112 -14.05 -15.41 1.85
C GLU A 112 -15.00 -14.47 1.10
N LEU A 113 -14.82 -13.14 1.21
CA LEU A 113 -15.70 -12.13 0.61
C LEU A 113 -15.80 -12.32 -0.92
N PRO A 114 -17.01 -12.52 -1.48
CA PRO A 114 -17.19 -12.59 -2.92
C PRO A 114 -16.72 -11.31 -3.63
N GLY A 115 -15.98 -11.47 -4.72
CA GLY A 115 -15.45 -10.32 -5.47
C GLY A 115 -14.17 -9.70 -4.88
N LEU A 116 -13.69 -10.17 -3.73
CA LEU A 116 -12.37 -9.75 -3.22
C LEU A 116 -11.25 -10.28 -4.11
N SER A 117 -10.30 -9.40 -4.46
CA SER A 117 -9.13 -9.76 -5.28
C SER A 117 -8.29 -10.85 -4.60
N GLN A 118 -7.54 -11.63 -5.39
CA GLN A 118 -6.65 -12.66 -4.85
C GLN A 118 -5.69 -12.08 -3.79
N THR A 119 -5.16 -10.89 -4.07
CA THR A 119 -4.29 -10.13 -3.18
C THR A 119 -5.01 -9.74 -1.88
N GLY A 120 -6.27 -9.29 -1.95
CA GLY A 120 -7.09 -9.06 -0.75
C GLY A 120 -7.35 -10.34 0.05
N ARG A 121 -7.57 -11.49 -0.62
CA ARG A 121 -7.73 -12.78 0.07
C ARG A 121 -6.46 -13.22 0.79
N GLU A 122 -5.29 -12.97 0.18
CA GLU A 122 -3.99 -13.26 0.80
C GLU A 122 -3.77 -12.42 2.06
N LEU A 123 -4.06 -11.12 2.00
CA LEU A 123 -3.93 -10.20 3.13
C LEU A 123 -4.74 -10.65 4.37
N PHE A 124 -5.96 -11.12 4.15
CA PHE A 124 -6.86 -11.57 5.22
C PHE A 124 -6.77 -13.07 5.51
N ARG A 125 -5.90 -13.81 4.83
CA ARG A 125 -5.68 -15.24 5.14
C ARG A 125 -5.11 -15.35 6.54
N ASN A 126 -5.80 -16.08 7.41
CA ASN A 126 -5.45 -16.24 8.83
C ASN A 126 -5.33 -14.90 9.58
N ALA A 127 -6.03 -13.86 9.14
CA ALA A 127 -6.10 -12.60 9.86
C ALA A 127 -6.90 -12.77 11.16
N ASN A 128 -6.50 -12.07 12.20
CA ASN A 128 -7.22 -12.03 13.47
C ASN A 128 -7.19 -10.61 14.06
N LEU A 129 -8.23 -10.31 14.84
CA LEU A 129 -8.30 -9.05 15.59
C LEU A 129 -7.43 -9.16 16.85
N LYS A 130 -6.47 -8.24 16.97
CA LYS A 130 -5.54 -8.15 18.12
C LYS A 130 -5.88 -7.00 19.08
N ILE A 131 -6.87 -6.17 18.74
CA ILE A 131 -7.34 -5.06 19.58
C ILE A 131 -8.47 -5.58 20.48
N TYR A 132 -8.11 -6.10 21.66
CA TYR A 132 -9.07 -6.71 22.60
C TYR A 132 -9.78 -5.70 23.52
N ASP A 133 -9.15 -4.55 23.77
CA ASP A 133 -9.74 -3.49 24.58
C ASP A 133 -10.81 -2.73 23.78
N ARG A 134 -12.07 -2.77 24.27
CA ARG A 134 -13.23 -2.21 23.55
C ARG A 134 -13.17 -0.69 23.41
N PRO A 135 -12.84 0.09 24.46
CA PRO A 135 -12.64 1.53 24.34
C PRO A 135 -11.54 1.88 23.32
N THR A 136 -10.41 1.18 23.35
CA THR A 136 -9.32 1.33 22.38
C THR A 136 -9.81 1.09 20.97
N LEU A 137 -10.53 -0.02 20.74
CA LEU A 137 -11.07 -0.35 19.44
C LEU A 137 -12.01 0.75 18.91
N LYS A 138 -12.93 1.22 19.75
CA LYS A 138 -13.85 2.32 19.37
C LYS A 138 -13.08 3.60 19.04
N SER A 139 -12.08 3.94 19.86
CA SER A 139 -11.26 5.15 19.69
C SER A 139 -10.53 5.14 18.36
N VAL A 140 -9.89 4.01 18.00
CA VAL A 140 -9.16 3.88 16.73
C VAL A 140 -10.11 3.94 15.54
N ILE A 141 -11.25 3.24 15.58
CA ILE A 141 -12.24 3.26 14.47
C ILE A 141 -12.79 4.67 14.26
N THR A 142 -13.19 5.37 15.32
CA THR A 142 -13.66 6.76 15.22
C THR A 142 -12.54 7.68 14.71
N GLY A 143 -11.31 7.47 15.20
CA GLY A 143 -10.13 8.20 14.74
C GLY A 143 -9.90 8.05 13.24
N ILE A 144 -9.89 6.81 12.75
CA ILE A 144 -9.77 6.51 11.33
C ILE A 144 -10.93 7.13 10.57
N HIS A 145 -12.19 6.88 10.94
CA HIS A 145 -13.36 7.40 10.23
C HIS A 145 -13.37 8.93 10.09
N SER A 146 -12.83 9.65 11.07
CA SER A 146 -12.78 11.12 11.08
C SER A 146 -11.85 11.76 10.04
N ILE A 147 -10.99 10.99 9.38
CA ILE A 147 -10.06 11.54 8.38
C ILE A 147 -10.73 11.54 7.00
N ASP A 148 -10.52 12.61 6.25
CA ASP A 148 -10.90 12.68 4.85
C ASP A 148 -9.84 11.98 4.00
N LEU A 149 -10.22 10.84 3.42
CA LEU A 149 -9.40 10.07 2.50
C LEU A 149 -9.74 10.37 1.02
N SER A 150 -10.59 11.36 0.74
CA SER A 150 -11.09 11.64 -0.62
C SER A 150 -10.10 12.37 -1.54
N GLY A 151 -8.87 12.65 -1.10
CA GLY A 151 -7.77 13.05 -1.98
C GLY A 151 -8.02 14.35 -2.76
N ARG A 152 -8.68 15.34 -2.16
CA ARG A 152 -9.16 16.56 -2.85
C ARG A 152 -8.08 17.49 -3.45
N ASP A 153 -6.79 17.23 -3.23
CA ASP A 153 -5.68 18.09 -3.66
C ASP A 153 -4.59 17.34 -4.46
N GLY A 154 -4.95 16.34 -5.27
CA GLY A 154 -4.03 15.72 -6.25
C GLY A 154 -2.88 14.88 -5.65
N ARG A 155 -2.82 14.74 -4.33
CA ARG A 155 -1.72 14.07 -3.61
C ARG A 155 -2.15 12.77 -2.93
N ASP A 156 -1.27 11.76 -3.01
CA ASP A 156 -1.46 10.43 -2.45
C ASP A 156 -1.32 10.39 -0.91
N LEU A 157 -2.24 11.08 -0.23
CA LEU A 157 -2.28 11.14 1.24
C LEU A 157 -2.38 9.74 1.88
N LYS A 158 -3.00 8.79 1.18
CA LYS A 158 -3.16 7.40 1.65
C LYS A 158 -1.83 6.67 1.63
N GLY A 159 -1.12 6.72 0.51
CA GLY A 159 0.22 6.18 0.35
C GLY A 159 1.22 6.82 1.31
N ASP A 160 1.23 8.14 1.43
CA ASP A 160 2.12 8.88 2.33
C ASP A 160 1.89 8.53 3.81
N MET A 161 0.61 8.43 4.21
CA MET A 161 0.24 7.99 5.56
C MET A 161 0.76 6.58 5.85
N TYR A 162 0.64 5.67 4.88
CA TYR A 162 1.12 4.31 5.04
C TYR A 162 2.65 4.22 5.06
N GLU A 163 3.33 4.98 4.22
CA GLU A 163 4.79 5.04 4.23
C GLU A 163 5.31 5.63 5.55
N TYR A 164 4.61 6.61 6.13
CA TYR A 164 4.92 7.08 7.47
C TYR A 164 4.69 6.00 8.53
N LEU A 165 3.58 5.26 8.50
CA LEU A 165 3.35 4.10 9.37
C LEU A 165 4.51 3.09 9.25
N LEU A 166 4.88 2.71 8.04
CA LEU A 166 5.98 1.78 7.78
C LEU A 166 7.34 2.33 8.24
N SER A 167 7.55 3.65 8.22
CA SER A 167 8.78 4.27 8.74
C SER A 167 8.97 4.07 10.24
N LYS A 168 7.88 3.89 11.00
CA LYS A 168 7.92 3.60 12.45
C LYS A 168 8.45 2.21 12.76
N LEU A 169 8.25 1.23 11.87
CA LEU A 169 8.83 -0.11 11.99
C LEU A 169 10.36 -0.09 11.91
N SER A 170 10.90 0.74 11.02
CA SER A 170 12.35 0.84 10.85
C SER A 170 13.04 1.51 12.05
N GLN A 171 12.33 2.38 12.78
CA GLN A 171 12.87 3.06 13.97
C GLN A 171 12.85 2.18 15.22
N SER A 172 11.92 1.21 15.32
CA SER A 172 11.82 0.35 16.51
C SER A 172 12.93 -0.71 16.60
N GLY A 173 13.76 -0.88 15.56
CA GLY A 173 15.01 -1.66 15.60
C GLY A 173 14.84 -3.17 15.82
N THR A 174 13.61 -3.67 15.94
CA THR A 174 13.33 -4.97 16.53
C THR A 174 13.43 -6.17 15.58
N ASN A 175 13.48 -5.98 14.26
CA ASN A 175 13.34 -7.09 13.31
C ASN A 175 14.45 -7.26 12.26
N GLY A 176 15.59 -6.58 12.36
CA GLY A 176 16.79 -6.88 11.53
C GLY A 176 16.63 -6.77 10.00
N GLN A 177 15.43 -6.44 9.50
CA GLN A 177 15.13 -6.25 8.08
C GLN A 177 15.37 -4.79 7.74
N PHE A 178 16.49 -4.52 7.08
CA PHE A 178 16.83 -3.20 6.59
C PHE A 178 15.92 -2.84 5.42
N ARG A 179 14.98 -1.90 5.64
CA ARG A 179 14.25 -1.30 4.51
C ARG A 179 15.22 -0.48 3.66
N THR A 180 15.11 -0.61 2.35
CA THR A 180 15.87 0.21 1.41
C THR A 180 15.48 1.69 1.58
N PRO A 181 16.44 2.60 1.83
CA PRO A 181 16.13 4.02 1.96
C PRO A 181 15.45 4.57 0.71
N ARG A 182 14.43 5.43 0.89
CA ARG A 182 13.55 5.88 -0.21
C ARG A 182 14.29 6.58 -1.35
N HIS A 183 15.31 7.35 -1.04
CA HIS A 183 16.14 8.03 -2.04
C HIS A 183 16.97 7.03 -2.87
N ILE A 184 17.37 5.89 -2.31
CA ILE A 184 18.06 4.83 -3.05
C ILE A 184 17.08 4.11 -3.98
N VAL A 185 15.88 3.76 -3.50
CA VAL A 185 14.82 3.17 -4.34
C VAL A 185 14.51 4.10 -5.53
N ASP A 186 14.31 5.39 -5.26
CA ASP A 186 14.04 6.40 -6.28
C ASP A 186 15.16 6.54 -7.31
N LEU A 187 16.42 6.57 -6.86
CA LEU A 187 17.58 6.61 -7.75
C LEU A 187 17.62 5.38 -8.67
N ILE A 188 17.51 4.17 -8.10
CA ILE A 188 17.57 2.92 -8.85
C ILE A 188 16.43 2.86 -9.89
N VAL A 189 15.20 3.18 -9.49
CA VAL A 189 14.05 3.17 -10.40
C VAL A 189 14.25 4.17 -11.55
N ARG A 190 14.75 5.38 -11.27
CA ARG A 190 15.04 6.37 -12.31
C ARG A 190 16.13 5.93 -13.27
N MET A 191 17.14 5.21 -12.79
CA MET A 191 18.21 4.67 -13.63
C MET A 191 17.75 3.49 -14.50
N VAL A 192 16.88 2.64 -13.96
CA VAL A 192 16.31 1.47 -14.67
C VAL A 192 15.24 1.89 -15.66
N ASP A 193 14.49 2.95 -15.36
CA ASP A 193 13.49 3.57 -16.22
C ASP A 193 12.43 2.58 -16.76
N PRO A 194 11.67 1.90 -15.85
CA PRO A 194 10.67 0.92 -16.25
C PRO A 194 9.56 1.54 -17.12
N ARG A 195 9.06 0.76 -18.09
CA ARG A 195 8.07 1.20 -19.09
C ARG A 195 6.69 0.57 -18.88
N PRO A 196 5.59 1.20 -19.36
CA PRO A 196 4.21 0.74 -19.09
C PRO A 196 3.86 -0.67 -19.58
N ASN A 197 4.60 -1.20 -20.57
CA ASN A 197 4.36 -2.52 -21.17
C ASN A 197 5.37 -3.58 -20.70
N GLN A 198 6.11 -3.30 -19.63
CA GLN A 198 7.12 -4.20 -19.07
C GLN A 198 6.62 -4.85 -17.79
N ARG A 199 6.98 -6.13 -17.62
CA ARG A 199 6.77 -6.85 -16.36
C ARG A 199 7.93 -6.59 -15.42
N VAL A 200 7.61 -6.04 -14.26
CA VAL A 200 8.51 -5.70 -13.17
C VAL A 200 8.32 -6.71 -12.04
N ILE A 201 9.42 -7.28 -11.56
CA ILE A 201 9.41 -8.14 -10.37
C ILE A 201 10.34 -7.61 -9.28
N ASP A 202 9.88 -7.75 -8.04
CA ASP A 202 10.73 -7.71 -6.85
C ASP A 202 10.65 -9.07 -6.11
N PRO A 203 11.68 -9.93 -6.21
CA PRO A 203 11.69 -11.27 -5.60
C PRO A 203 11.99 -11.26 -4.08
N ALA A 204 12.24 -10.09 -3.49
CA ALA A 204 12.46 -9.89 -2.06
C ALA A 204 11.82 -8.56 -1.64
N CYS A 205 10.50 -8.46 -1.85
CA CYS A 205 9.83 -7.18 -1.96
C CYS A 205 9.68 -6.40 -0.65
N GLY A 206 9.83 -7.06 0.50
CA GLY A 206 9.63 -6.46 1.80
C GLY A 206 8.27 -5.77 1.86
N THR A 207 8.27 -4.45 2.02
CA THR A 207 7.04 -3.63 2.03
C THR A 207 6.57 -3.17 0.63
N GLY A 208 7.09 -3.72 -0.46
CA GLY A 208 6.71 -3.37 -1.84
C GLY A 208 7.30 -2.05 -2.36
N GLY A 209 8.37 -1.54 -1.75
CA GLY A 209 8.86 -0.19 -1.99
C GLY A 209 9.33 0.08 -3.43
N PHE A 210 9.99 -0.89 -4.07
CA PHE A 210 10.39 -0.79 -5.46
C PHE A 210 9.21 -0.80 -6.42
N LEU A 211 8.21 -1.65 -6.17
CA LEU A 211 7.03 -1.80 -7.04
C LEU A 211 6.19 -0.52 -7.08
N VAL A 212 5.87 0.03 -5.90
CA VAL A 212 5.18 1.33 -5.79
C VAL A 212 5.95 2.42 -6.51
N LYS A 213 7.28 2.45 -6.33
CA LYS A 213 8.09 3.50 -6.92
C LYS A 213 8.22 3.37 -8.44
N ALA A 214 8.30 2.16 -8.97
CA ALA A 214 8.28 1.88 -10.40
C ALA A 214 6.96 2.29 -11.03
N TYR A 215 5.83 2.02 -10.38
CA TYR A 215 4.52 2.51 -10.81
C TYR A 215 4.45 4.03 -10.85
N ASN A 216 4.83 4.70 -9.75
CA ASN A 216 4.83 6.17 -9.70
C ASN A 216 5.77 6.80 -10.73
N HIS A 217 6.90 6.15 -11.04
CA HIS A 217 7.79 6.57 -12.13
C HIS A 217 7.10 6.49 -13.48
N ILE A 218 6.45 5.36 -13.79
CA ILE A 218 5.69 5.18 -15.02
C ILE A 218 4.60 6.24 -15.14
N LEU A 219 3.82 6.48 -14.08
CA LEU A 219 2.78 7.53 -14.08
C LEU A 219 3.38 8.91 -14.33
N ARG A 220 4.49 9.24 -13.67
CA ARG A 220 5.14 10.56 -13.76
C ARG A 220 5.60 10.85 -15.18
N GLU A 221 6.27 9.89 -15.82
CA GLU A 221 6.74 10.02 -17.21
C GLU A 221 5.59 10.11 -18.22
N HIS A 222 4.38 9.72 -17.82
CA HIS A 222 3.17 9.75 -18.65
C HIS A 222 2.10 10.69 -18.09
N THR A 223 2.47 11.65 -17.25
CA THR A 223 1.59 12.73 -16.79
C THR A 223 1.94 14.01 -17.56
N ARG A 224 0.94 14.82 -17.93
CA ARG A 224 1.22 16.08 -18.63
C ARG A 224 2.02 17.03 -17.72
N PRO A 225 2.99 17.80 -18.24
CA PRO A 225 3.77 18.73 -17.42
C PRO A 225 2.92 19.69 -16.59
N ALA A 226 1.83 20.23 -17.18
CA ALA A 226 0.92 21.14 -16.50
C ALA A 226 0.15 20.50 -15.33
N ASP A 227 0.00 19.17 -15.31
CA ASP A 227 -0.66 18.44 -14.23
C ASP A 227 0.35 18.10 -13.13
N LEU A 228 1.58 17.73 -13.51
CA LEU A 228 2.70 17.59 -12.57
C LEU A 228 2.97 18.89 -11.80
N GLU A 229 2.89 20.05 -12.46
CA GLU A 229 3.03 21.37 -11.82
C GLU A 229 1.94 21.64 -10.77
N ARG A 230 0.75 21.03 -10.92
CA ARG A 230 -0.31 21.08 -9.92
C ARG A 230 -0.18 20.01 -8.84
N GLY A 231 0.80 19.11 -8.97
CA GLY A 231 1.04 18.00 -8.06
C GLY A 231 0.26 16.73 -8.40
N ASP A 232 -0.45 16.70 -9.53
CA ASP A 232 -1.21 15.53 -9.98
C ASP A 232 -0.24 14.46 -10.54
N LEU A 233 -0.57 13.19 -10.29
CA LEU A 233 0.15 12.03 -10.84
C LEU A 233 -0.87 11.08 -11.47
N ASP A 234 -1.43 11.49 -12.62
CA ASP A 234 -2.59 10.82 -13.22
C ASP A 234 -2.23 9.79 -14.29
N GLY A 235 -1.01 9.79 -14.84
CA GLY A 235 -0.62 8.93 -15.96
C GLY A 235 -1.45 9.18 -17.23
N GLY A 236 -2.03 10.38 -17.40
CA GLY A 236 -3.03 10.70 -18.41
C GLY A 236 -2.57 10.63 -19.87
N LEU A 237 -1.29 10.35 -20.13
CA LEU A 237 -0.72 10.09 -21.46
C LEU A 237 -0.59 8.59 -21.78
N LEU A 238 -0.93 7.70 -20.84
CA LEU A 238 -0.99 6.26 -21.09
C LEU A 238 -2.19 5.90 -21.97
N SER A 239 -1.97 5.02 -22.94
CA SER A 239 -3.05 4.45 -23.74
C SER A 239 -3.91 3.49 -22.90
N ALA A 240 -5.13 3.20 -23.34
CA ALA A 240 -6.01 2.25 -22.66
C ALA A 240 -5.36 0.86 -22.50
N SER A 241 -4.62 0.37 -23.51
CA SER A 241 -3.93 -0.91 -23.42
C SER A 241 -2.74 -0.89 -22.45
N GLN A 242 -2.02 0.24 -22.37
CA GLN A 242 -0.96 0.43 -21.38
C GLN A 242 -1.52 0.44 -19.97
N TRP A 243 -2.65 1.12 -19.74
CA TRP A 243 -3.36 1.11 -18.47
C TRP A 243 -3.77 -0.29 -18.04
N THR A 244 -4.44 -1.04 -18.92
CA THR A 244 -4.84 -2.42 -18.62
C THR A 244 -3.63 -3.29 -18.29
N PHE A 245 -2.52 -3.16 -19.04
CA PHE A 245 -1.32 -3.94 -18.76
C PHE A 245 -0.69 -3.55 -17.40
N LEU A 246 -0.60 -2.25 -17.13
CA LEU A 246 0.00 -1.70 -15.91
C LEU A 246 -0.74 -2.19 -14.66
N GLU A 247 -2.07 -2.16 -14.68
CA GLU A 247 -2.91 -2.64 -13.59
C GLU A 247 -2.84 -4.16 -13.42
N GLU A 248 -2.94 -4.93 -14.50
CA GLU A 248 -3.27 -6.36 -14.39
C GLU A 248 -2.05 -7.29 -14.50
N HIS A 249 -0.94 -6.80 -15.06
CA HIS A 249 0.16 -7.66 -15.51
C HIS A 249 1.55 -7.16 -15.14
N ALA A 250 1.70 -5.87 -14.84
CA ALA A 250 3.04 -5.28 -14.75
C ALA A 250 3.78 -5.65 -13.46
N PHE A 251 3.13 -5.79 -12.31
CA PHE A 251 3.83 -5.92 -11.02
C PHE A 251 3.66 -7.28 -10.35
N THR A 252 4.80 -7.91 -10.06
CA THR A 252 4.90 -9.10 -9.20
C THR A 252 5.87 -8.84 -8.04
N GLY A 253 5.54 -9.34 -6.86
CA GLY A 253 6.40 -9.27 -5.69
C GLY A 253 6.33 -10.56 -4.87
N TYR A 254 7.47 -10.99 -4.36
CA TYR A 254 7.56 -12.13 -3.46
C TYR A 254 8.37 -11.78 -2.22
N ASP A 255 7.95 -12.34 -1.09
CA ASP A 255 8.72 -12.30 0.15
C ASP A 255 8.53 -13.62 0.91
N ASN A 256 9.50 -14.01 1.73
CA ASN A 256 9.44 -15.22 2.54
C ASN A 256 8.98 -14.94 3.99
N ASP A 257 8.66 -13.69 4.31
CA ASP A 257 8.00 -13.30 5.56
C ASP A 257 6.53 -12.95 5.28
N ALA A 258 5.61 -13.72 5.87
CA ALA A 258 4.17 -13.51 5.71
C ALA A 258 3.71 -12.11 6.19
N ASN A 259 4.38 -11.52 7.17
CA ASN A 259 4.07 -10.15 7.60
C ASN A 259 4.51 -9.13 6.54
N MET A 260 5.67 -9.34 5.91
CA MET A 260 6.12 -8.46 4.82
C MET A 260 5.18 -8.55 3.62
N VAL A 261 4.73 -9.74 3.26
CA VAL A 261 3.69 -9.95 2.22
C VAL A 261 2.45 -9.11 2.53
N LYS A 262 1.92 -9.16 3.76
CA LYS A 262 0.76 -8.35 4.16
C LYS A 262 1.02 -6.84 4.04
N LEU A 263 2.17 -6.37 4.53
CA LEU A 263 2.53 -4.95 4.45
C LEU A 263 2.73 -4.49 3.00
N ALA A 264 3.33 -5.30 2.14
CA ALA A 264 3.44 -5.01 0.71
C ALA A 264 2.07 -4.92 0.05
N ILE A 265 1.20 -5.90 0.27
CA ILE A 265 -0.16 -5.91 -0.29
C ILE A 265 -0.90 -4.61 0.07
N MET A 266 -0.84 -4.23 1.34
CA MET A 266 -1.46 -3.01 1.84
C MET A 266 -0.86 -1.76 1.20
N ASN A 267 0.46 -1.71 1.11
CA ASN A 267 1.14 -0.57 0.50
C ASN A 267 0.74 -0.40 -0.96
N LEU A 268 0.76 -1.49 -1.74
CA LEU A 268 0.33 -1.47 -3.13
C LEU A 268 -1.14 -1.11 -3.27
N TYR A 269 -2.02 -1.65 -2.43
CA TYR A 269 -3.45 -1.31 -2.46
C TYR A 269 -3.71 0.18 -2.28
N LEU A 270 -3.01 0.82 -1.33
CA LEU A 270 -3.16 2.25 -1.06
C LEU A 270 -2.62 3.13 -2.20
N HIS A 271 -1.66 2.61 -2.96
CA HIS A 271 -1.13 3.23 -4.18
C HIS A 271 -1.84 2.73 -5.46
N GLN A 272 -3.08 2.22 -5.36
CA GLN A 272 -3.91 1.81 -6.50
C GLN A 272 -3.34 0.65 -7.34
N LEU A 273 -2.55 -0.21 -6.70
CA LEU A 273 -1.95 -1.41 -7.28
C LEU A 273 -2.58 -2.69 -6.71
N GLU A 274 -3.89 -2.72 -6.49
CA GLU A 274 -4.56 -3.87 -5.83
C GLU A 274 -4.56 -5.18 -6.63
N LYS A 275 -4.32 -5.09 -7.94
CA LYS A 275 -4.23 -6.23 -8.86
C LYS A 275 -2.81 -6.77 -9.00
N ALA A 276 -1.81 -6.12 -8.39
CA ALA A 276 -0.44 -6.61 -8.37
C ALA A 276 -0.35 -7.99 -7.69
N ARG A 277 0.52 -8.85 -8.21
CA ARG A 277 0.68 -10.23 -7.74
C ARG A 277 1.71 -10.27 -6.62
N ILE A 278 1.25 -10.18 -5.38
CA ILE A 278 2.10 -10.27 -4.20
C ILE A 278 1.82 -11.58 -3.48
N GLY A 279 2.87 -12.31 -3.09
CA GLY A 279 2.68 -13.59 -2.41
C GLY A 279 3.86 -14.04 -1.57
N TYR A 280 3.58 -14.98 -0.67
CA TYR A 280 4.61 -15.70 0.07
C TYR A 280 5.35 -16.65 -0.87
N PHE A 281 6.66 -16.46 -1.01
CA PHE A 281 7.49 -17.37 -1.77
C PHE A 281 8.95 -17.27 -1.35
N ASN A 282 9.59 -18.42 -1.12
CA ASN A 282 11.02 -18.48 -0.86
C ASN A 282 11.76 -18.86 -2.16
N PRO A 283 12.42 -17.91 -2.84
CA PRO A 283 13.12 -18.21 -4.09
C PRO A 283 14.32 -19.15 -3.91
N LEU A 284 14.84 -19.29 -2.69
CA LEU A 284 16.01 -20.12 -2.40
C LEU A 284 15.67 -21.61 -2.25
N THR A 285 14.38 -21.98 -2.12
CA THR A 285 13.95 -23.39 -2.08
C THR A 285 13.75 -23.98 -3.48
N MET A 286 14.03 -23.21 -4.53
CA MET A 286 13.91 -23.69 -5.90
C MET A 286 15.10 -24.55 -6.32
N THR A 287 14.81 -25.66 -7.00
CA THR A 287 15.84 -26.42 -7.73
C THR A 287 16.44 -25.56 -8.84
N LYS A 288 17.78 -25.50 -8.91
CA LYS A 288 18.48 -24.76 -9.98
C LYS A 288 18.00 -25.21 -11.36
N GLY A 289 17.57 -24.27 -12.19
CA GLY A 289 17.05 -24.54 -13.53
C GLY A 289 15.54 -24.80 -13.61
N SER A 290 14.83 -24.86 -12.47
CA SER A 290 13.37 -24.83 -12.48
C SER A 290 12.86 -23.43 -12.86
N GLN A 291 11.66 -23.39 -13.41
CA GLN A 291 11.03 -22.13 -13.80
C GLN A 291 10.60 -21.35 -12.53
N TYR A 292 11.02 -20.09 -12.43
CA TYR A 292 10.57 -19.20 -11.37
C TYR A 292 9.06 -19.04 -11.41
N PRO A 293 8.36 -19.00 -10.25
CA PRO A 293 6.91 -18.85 -10.23
C PRO A 293 6.43 -17.70 -11.12
N GLY A 294 5.41 -18.00 -11.92
CA GLY A 294 4.82 -17.05 -12.85
C GLY A 294 5.54 -17.02 -14.21
N GLN A 295 6.01 -15.84 -14.59
CA GLN A 295 6.32 -15.48 -15.99
C GLN A 295 7.76 -15.00 -16.13
N ARG A 296 8.24 -14.80 -17.37
CA ARG A 296 9.47 -14.02 -17.59
C ARG A 296 9.17 -12.54 -17.34
N TYR A 297 10.13 -11.87 -16.72
CA TYR A 297 10.07 -10.45 -16.36
C TYR A 297 11.08 -9.66 -17.18
N ASP A 298 10.72 -8.44 -17.54
CA ASP A 298 11.56 -7.52 -18.31
C ASP A 298 12.49 -6.73 -17.39
N VAL A 299 12.01 -6.43 -16.17
CA VAL A 299 12.71 -5.62 -15.18
C VAL A 299 12.72 -6.33 -13.83
N ILE A 300 13.88 -6.35 -13.18
CA ILE A 300 14.05 -6.84 -11.81
C ILE A 300 14.53 -5.68 -10.94
N LEU A 301 13.77 -5.34 -9.90
CA LEU A 301 14.13 -4.33 -8.90
C LEU A 301 14.11 -5.02 -7.55
N ALA A 302 15.24 -5.09 -6.86
CA ALA A 302 15.35 -5.86 -5.63
C ALA A 302 16.39 -5.28 -4.68
N ASN A 303 16.16 -5.46 -3.38
CA ASN A 303 17.21 -5.41 -2.37
C ASN A 303 17.16 -6.72 -1.55
N PRO A 304 17.83 -7.78 -2.02
CA PRO A 304 17.82 -9.08 -1.34
C PRO A 304 18.44 -8.98 0.07
N PRO A 305 18.13 -9.93 0.97
CA PRO A 305 18.70 -9.95 2.31
C PRO A 305 20.23 -10.02 2.27
N PHE A 306 20.91 -9.20 3.09
CA PHE A 306 22.38 -9.11 3.11
C PHE A 306 23.06 -10.32 3.76
N ALA A 307 22.35 -11.03 4.63
CA ALA A 307 22.84 -12.21 5.34
C ALA A 307 21.72 -13.23 5.50
N GLY A 308 22.09 -14.50 5.62
CA GLY A 308 21.14 -15.59 5.84
C GLY A 308 21.83 -16.94 5.88
N LYS A 309 21.14 -17.94 6.44
CA LYS A 309 21.49 -19.35 6.29
C LYS A 309 20.30 -20.04 5.61
N ILE A 310 20.60 -20.89 4.64
CA ILE A 310 19.62 -21.82 4.09
C ILE A 310 19.74 -23.06 4.97
N GLU A 311 18.67 -23.41 5.67
CA GLU A 311 18.62 -24.70 6.35
C GLU A 311 18.50 -25.80 5.28
N SER A 312 19.42 -26.76 5.31
CA SER A 312 19.29 -27.98 4.52
C SER A 312 18.21 -28.86 5.15
N GLU A 313 17.34 -29.44 4.32
CA GLU A 313 16.48 -30.56 4.74
C GLU A 313 17.29 -31.72 5.35
#